data_AF-A0A950NG73-F1
#
_entry.id   AF-A0A950NG73-F1
#
_cell.length_a   1.000
_cell.length_b   1.000
_cell.length_c   1.000
_cell.angle_alpha   90.00
_cell.angle_beta   90.00
_cell.angle_gamma   90.00
#
_symmetry.space_group_name_H-M   'P 1'
#
loop_
_entity.id
_entity.type
_entity.pdbx_description
1 polymer ?
#
loop_
_entity_poly.entity_id
_entity_poly.type
_entity_poly.pdbx_seq_one_letter_code
_entity_poly.pdbx_strand_id
1 'polypeptide(L)' 'MLIADEVGGELLAGTFSHDESGIVALCAAMVRHRVEVVAIERPDGVLVERLLEAGVRVLAPASQSGQGGA' A
#
# COMPACT_ATOMS: atom_id res chain seq x y z
N MET A 1 -0.35 -7.64 6.41
CA MET A 1 -0.11 -7.15 5.05
C MET A 1 0.38 -8.29 4.18
N LEU A 2 -0.13 -8.35 2.96
CA LEU A 2 0.28 -9.25 1.89
C LEU A 2 0.89 -8.41 0.77
N ILE A 3 2.07 -8.81 0.27
CA ILE A 3 2.62 -8.35 -1.02
C ILE A 3 2.54 -9.56 -1.94
N ALA A 4 1.90 -9.39 -3.09
CA ALA A 4 1.79 -10.42 -4.11
C ALA A 4 2.33 -9.93 -5.45
N ASP A 5 2.75 -10.85 -6.29
CA ASP A 5 3.11 -10.58 -7.69
C ASP A 5 1.85 -10.40 -8.57
N GLU A 6 2.07 -10.21 -9.87
CA GLU A 6 1.02 -10.01 -10.88
C GLU A 6 0.07 -11.21 -11.07
N VAL A 7 0.50 -12.42 -10.71
CA VAL A 7 -0.33 -13.64 -10.78
C VAL A 7 -0.96 -13.97 -9.42
N GLY A 8 -0.80 -13.12 -8.42
CA GLY A 8 -1.30 -13.32 -7.06
C GLY A 8 -0.43 -14.22 -6.20
N GLY A 9 0.79 -14.54 -6.64
CA GLY A 9 1.77 -15.29 -5.86
C GLY A 9 2.28 -14.47 -4.67
N GLU A 10 2.27 -15.06 -3.47
CA GLU A 10 2.72 -14.38 -2.26
C GLU A 10 4.24 -14.14 -2.28
N LEU A 11 4.64 -12.86 -2.19
CA LEU A 11 6.02 -12.43 -2.02
C LEU A 11 6.36 -12.15 -0.54
N LEU A 12 5.37 -11.69 0.23
CA LEU A 12 5.46 -11.46 1.67
C LEU A 12 4.09 -11.51 2.32
N ALA A 13 3.94 -12.30 3.38
CA ALA A 13 2.84 -12.17 4.33
C ALA A 13 3.38 -11.92 5.74
N GLY A 14 2.91 -10.86 6.37
CA GLY A 14 3.36 -10.52 7.72
C GLY A 14 2.60 -9.35 8.33
N THR A 15 2.90 -9.08 9.60
CA THR A 15 2.34 -7.95 10.35
C THR A 15 3.43 -6.94 10.63
N PHE A 16 3.09 -5.65 10.52
CA PHE A 16 3.95 -4.54 10.90
C PHE A 16 3.29 -3.80 12.06
N SER A 17 4.10 -3.23 12.95
CA SER A 17 3.58 -2.39 14.03
C SER A 17 2.95 -1.11 13.48
N HIS A 18 2.04 -0.49 14.24
CA HIS A 18 1.35 0.74 13.85
C HIS A 18 2.06 2.02 14.35
N ASP A 19 3.31 1.90 14.80
CA ASP A 19 4.18 3.03 15.15
C ASP A 19 5.11 3.38 13.98
N GLU A 20 5.87 4.47 14.13
CA GLU A 20 6.76 4.98 13.09
C GLU A 20 7.80 3.94 12.64
N SER A 21 8.34 3.12 13.54
CA SER A 21 9.28 2.05 13.18
C SER A 21 8.60 0.98 12.30
N GLY A 22 7.36 0.64 12.65
CA GLY A 22 6.54 -0.26 11.83
C GLY A 22 6.24 0.28 10.44
N ILE A 23 5.96 1.58 10.31
CA ILE A 23 5.73 2.25 9.02
C ILE A 23 7.03 2.29 8.19
N VAL A 24 8.17 2.58 8.80
CA VAL A 24 9.47 2.55 8.11
C VAL A 24 9.77 1.13 7.59
N ALA A 25 9.56 0.11 8.42
CA ALA A 25 9.74 -1.28 8.02
C ALA A 25 8.79 -1.69 6.88
N LEU A 26 7.57 -1.17 6.90
CA LEU A 26 6.58 -1.37 5.84
C LEU A 26 7.06 -0.80 4.50
N CYS A 27 7.49 0.47 4.49
CA CYS A 27 8.00 1.13 3.30
C CYS A 27 9.25 0.41 2.77
N ALA A 28 10.16 -0.01 3.65
CA ALA A 28 11.36 -0.76 3.27
C ALA A 28 11.01 -2.11 2.61
N ALA A 29 9.98 -2.81 3.08
CA ALA A 29 9.49 -4.03 2.45
C ALA A 29 8.95 -3.76 1.03
N MET A 30 8.15 -2.70 0.85
CA MET A 30 7.64 -2.31 -0.46
C MET A 30 8.76 -2.01 -1.47
N VAL A 31 9.76 -1.22 -1.06
CA VAL A 31 10.93 -0.90 -1.90
C VAL A 31 11.72 -2.17 -2.24
N ARG A 32 11.97 -3.04 -1.26
CA ARG A 32 12.68 -4.31 -1.47
C ARG A 32 11.99 -5.21 -2.49
N HIS A 33 10.66 -5.25 -2.47
CA HIS A 33 9.85 -6.04 -3.40
C HIS A 33 9.48 -5.28 -4.68
N ARG A 34 10.04 -4.08 -4.90
CA ARG A 34 9.81 -3.23 -6.09
C ARG A 34 8.33 -2.91 -6.32
N VAL A 35 7.58 -2.71 -5.24
CA VAL A 35 6.22 -2.20 -5.33
C VAL A 35 6.27 -0.75 -5.78
N GLU A 36 5.76 -0.46 -6.98
CA GLU A 36 5.82 0.89 -7.56
C GLU A 36 4.57 1.73 -7.25
N VAL A 37 3.43 1.08 -7.02
CA VAL A 37 2.11 1.70 -6.86
C VAL A 37 1.32 0.99 -5.76
N VAL A 38 0.69 1.77 -4.89
CA VAL A 38 -0.24 1.28 -3.85
C VAL A 38 -1.55 2.05 -3.96
N ALA A 39 -2.68 1.34 -3.87
CA ALA A 39 -4.00 1.96 -3.72
C ALA A 39 -4.35 2.10 -2.23
N ILE A 40 -4.71 3.30 -1.78
CA ILE A 40 -5.09 3.59 -0.39
C ILE A 40 -6.42 4.33 -0.38
N GLU A 41 -7.43 3.81 0.34
CA GLU A 41 -8.78 4.41 0.42
C GLU A 41 -8.77 5.84 0.96
N ARG A 42 -7.84 6.15 1.86
CA ARG A 42 -7.61 7.51 2.39
C ARG A 42 -6.17 7.92 2.11
N PRO A 43 -5.90 8.64 1.01
CA PRO A 43 -4.56 9.05 0.62
C PRO A 43 -4.06 10.24 1.47
N ASP A 44 -4.23 10.18 2.78
CA ASP A 44 -3.87 11.24 3.74
C ASP A 44 -3.14 10.67 4.96
N GLY A 45 -2.27 11.49 5.57
CA GLY A 45 -1.59 11.19 6.83
C GLY A 45 -0.22 10.52 6.70
N VAL A 46 0.38 10.20 7.86
CA VAL A 46 1.79 9.80 8.01
C VAL A 46 2.18 8.62 7.12
N LEU A 47 1.30 7.63 6.94
CA LEU A 47 1.60 6.49 6.06
C LEU A 47 1.85 6.93 4.62
N VAL A 48 1.02 7.83 4.10
CA VAL A 48 1.10 8.32 2.71
C VAL A 48 2.34 9.18 2.54
N GLU A 49 2.65 10.04 3.50
CA GLU A 49 3.87 10.84 3.51
C GLU A 49 5.11 9.93 3.41
N ARG A 50 5.20 8.89 4.23
CA ARG A 50 6.33 7.94 4.22
C ARG A 50 6.43 7.11 2.95
N LEU A 51 5.31 6.76 2.33
CA LEU A 51 5.31 6.03 1.05
C LEU A 51 5.82 6.90 -0.10
N LEU A 52 5.39 8.17 -0.14
CA LEU A 52 5.85 9.13 -1.13
C LEU A 52 7.35 9.44 -0.96
N GLU A 53 7.83 9.61 0.28
CA GLU A 53 9.26 9.76 0.58
C GLU A 53 10.08 8.53 0.15
N ALA A 54 9.50 7.34 0.23
CA ALA A 54 10.13 6.09 -0.24
C ALA A 54 10.08 5.91 -1.78
N GLY A 55 9.49 6.85 -2.52
CA GLY A 55 9.35 6.79 -3.98
C GLY A 55 8.21 5.92 -4.49
N VAL A 56 7.30 5.47 -3.60
CA VAL A 56 6.13 4.67 -3.95
C VAL A 56 4.99 5.61 -4.37
N ARG A 57 4.35 5.35 -5.52
CA ARG A 57 3.16 6.10 -5.92
C ARG A 57 1.94 5.65 -5.14
N VAL A 58 1.14 6.60 -4.66
CA VAL A 58 -0.14 6.34 -4.01
C VAL A 58 -1.28 6.72 -4.96
N LEU A 59 -2.22 5.80 -5.15
CA LEU A 59 -3.47 6.01 -5.88
C LEU A 59 -4.64 5.99 -4.90
N ALA A 60 -5.60 6.90 -5.09
CA ALA A 60 -6.91 6.74 -4.49
C ALA A 60 -7.68 5.69 -5.31
N PRO A 61 -8.33 4.69 -4.69
CA PRO A 61 -9.24 3.84 -5.44
C PRO A 61 -10.32 4.72 -6.06
N ALA A 62 -10.57 4.53 -7.37
CA ALA A 62 -11.70 5.17 -8.01
C ALA A 62 -12.95 4.82 -7.20
N SER A 63 -13.70 5.83 -6.76
CA SER A 63 -14.97 5.61 -6.08
C SER A 63 -15.76 4.57 -6.87
N GLN A 64 -16.11 3.44 -6.24
CA GLN A 64 -16.93 2.43 -6.90
C GLN A 64 -18.36 2.98 -7.06
N SER A 65 -18.55 3.86 -8.04
CA SER A 65 -19.86 4.26 -8.53
C SER A 65 -20.40 3.12 -9.37
N GLY A 66 -21.03 2.13 -8.74
CA GLY A 66 -21.58 1.01 -9.49
C GLY A 66 -22.28 -0.09 -8.69
N GLN A 67 -23.31 0.23 -7.91
CA GLN A 67 -24.38 -0.76 -7.67
C GLN A 67 -25.70 -0.09 -7.26
N GLY A 68 -26.75 -0.28 -8.08
CA GLY A 68 -28.13 0.03 -7.70
C GLY A 68 -29.05 0.58 -8.81
N GLY A 69 -29.04 0.00 -10.01
CA GLY A 69 -30.16 0.16 -10.96
C GLY A 69 -31.09 -1.04 -10.82
N ALA A 70 -32.27 -0.81 -10.26
CA ALA A 70 -33.35 -1.79 -10.11
C ALA A 70 -34.00 -2.16 -11.44
#